data_AF-A0A448BQ54-F1
#
_entry.id   AF-A0A448BQ54-F1
#
_cell.length_a   1.000
_cell.length_b   1.000
_cell.length_c   1.000
_cell.angle_alpha   90.00
_cell.angle_beta   90.00
_cell.angle_gamma   90.00
#
_symmetry.space_group_name_H-M   'P 1'
#
loop_
_entity.id
_entity.type
_entity.pdbx_description
1 polymer ?
#
loop_
_entity_poly.entity_id
_entity_poly.type
_entity_poly.pdbx_seq_one_letter_code
_entity_poly.pdbx_strand_id
1 'polypeptide(L)'
;MASKSTEPSKGRSRPKTADALNKVIDRMLAGNEKLSISSVARAAGVTPGLIHNTYPAVAERIRSLIGKSTRAQRDSKHQALMKEKDLNKALRAENSLLLEEIARLASVNQRLMLELAQLKGVAQGKVIELAPKPGAK
;
A
#
# COMPACT_ATOMS: atom_id res chain seq x y z
N MET A 1 -43.21 -33.69 -22.15
CA MET A 1 -43.89 -32.41 -22.51
C MET A 1 -43.34 -31.35 -21.56
N ALA A 2 -42.55 -30.33 -21.93
CA ALA A 2 -42.59 -29.50 -23.12
C ALA A 2 -41.19 -29.00 -23.51
N SER A 3 -40.81 -29.22 -24.76
CA SER A 3 -39.70 -28.56 -25.45
C SER A 3 -40.14 -27.15 -25.83
N LYS A 4 -39.58 -26.12 -25.19
CA LYS A 4 -39.85 -24.72 -25.56
C LYS A 4 -38.96 -24.33 -26.73
N SER A 5 -39.56 -24.49 -27.92
CA SER A 5 -39.33 -23.80 -29.19
C SER A 5 -38.18 -22.77 -29.26
N THR A 6 -37.21 -23.11 -30.10
CA THR A 6 -36.19 -22.24 -30.70
C THR A 6 -36.87 -21.24 -31.64
N GLU A 7 -36.93 -19.95 -31.28
CA GLU A 7 -37.28 -18.91 -32.26
C GLU A 7 -36.09 -18.66 -33.22
N PRO A 8 -36.32 -18.57 -34.54
CA PRO A 8 -35.26 -18.30 -35.51
C PRO A 8 -34.84 -16.82 -35.40
N SER A 9 -33.64 -16.56 -34.88
CA SER A 9 -33.16 -15.19 -34.68
C SER A 9 -32.89 -14.50 -36.03
N LYS A 10 -33.70 -13.49 -36.33
CA LYS A 10 -33.49 -12.43 -37.33
C LYS A 10 -31.99 -12.09 -37.46
N GLY A 11 -31.42 -12.23 -38.66
CA GLY A 11 -29.98 -12.23 -38.91
C GLY A 11 -29.21 -11.17 -38.11
N ARG A 12 -28.54 -11.61 -37.03
CA ARG A 12 -27.65 -10.77 -36.23
C ARG A 12 -26.43 -10.45 -37.09
N SER A 13 -26.40 -9.25 -37.65
CA SER A 13 -25.24 -8.77 -38.40
C SER A 13 -24.05 -8.64 -37.45
N ARG A 14 -22.97 -9.39 -37.72
CA ARG A 14 -21.67 -9.34 -37.03
C ARG A 14 -21.20 -7.92 -36.62
N PRO A 15 -21.28 -6.88 -37.48
CA PRO A 15 -20.83 -5.54 -37.10
C PRO A 15 -21.64 -4.95 -35.93
N LYS A 16 -22.98 -5.04 -35.97
CA LYS A 16 -23.84 -4.48 -34.91
C LYS A 16 -23.57 -5.10 -33.54
N THR A 17 -23.27 -6.39 -33.49
CA THR A 17 -22.91 -7.10 -32.26
C THR A 17 -21.50 -6.74 -31.77
N ALA A 18 -20.54 -6.52 -32.67
CA ALA A 18 -19.22 -6.01 -32.30
C ALA A 18 -19.30 -4.60 -31.72
N ASP A 19 -20.11 -3.72 -32.31
CA ASP A 19 -20.34 -2.37 -31.82
C ASP A 19 -21.02 -2.34 -30.44
N ALA A 20 -21.99 -3.24 -30.22
CA ALA A 20 -22.63 -3.40 -28.91
C ALA A 20 -21.62 -3.83 -27.84
N LEU A 21 -20.73 -4.79 -28.15
CA LEU A 21 -19.67 -5.23 -27.24
C LEU A 21 -18.69 -4.10 -26.93
N ASN A 22 -18.28 -3.32 -27.93
CA ASN A 22 -17.41 -2.17 -27.74
C ASN A 22 -18.04 -1.11 -26.84
N LYS A 23 -19.33 -0.79 -27.03
CA LYS A 23 -20.06 0.14 -26.16
C LYS A 23 -20.13 -0.34 -24.71
N VAL A 24 -20.31 -1.64 -24.48
CA VAL A 24 -20.31 -2.20 -23.13
C VAL A 24 -18.93 -2.07 -22.48
N ILE A 25 -17.86 -2.36 -23.22
CA ILE A 25 -16.48 -2.18 -22.74
C ILE A 25 -16.23 -0.72 -22.34
N ASP A 26 -16.63 0.24 -23.18
CA ASP A 26 -16.41 1.66 -22.90
C ASP A 26 -17.21 2.13 -21.67
N ARG A 27 -18.45 1.64 -21.48
CA ARG A 27 -19.22 1.91 -20.26
C ARG A 27 -18.57 1.34 -19.01
N MET A 28 -18.08 0.10 -19.06
CA MET A 28 -17.42 -0.54 -17.92
C MET A 28 -16.09 0.15 -17.57
N LEU A 29 -15.37 0.67 -18.56
CA LEU A 29 -14.18 1.51 -18.36
C LEU A 29 -14.55 2.83 -17.68
N ALA A 30 -15.62 3.49 -18.11
CA ALA A 30 -16.09 4.73 -17.49
C ALA A 30 -16.57 4.51 -16.03
N GLY A 31 -17.18 3.36 -15.74
CA GLY A 31 -17.59 2.96 -14.40
C GLY A 31 -16.46 2.43 -13.51
N ASN A 32 -15.22 2.36 -14.01
CA ASN A 32 -14.07 1.76 -13.33
C ASN A 32 -14.35 0.33 -12.79
N GLU A 33 -15.18 -0.43 -13.51
CA GLU A 33 -15.55 -1.78 -13.14
C GLU A 33 -14.48 -2.79 -13.55
N LYS A 34 -14.46 -3.96 -12.90
CA LYS A 34 -13.52 -5.05 -13.26
C LYS A 34 -13.80 -5.56 -14.67
N LEU A 35 -12.93 -5.16 -15.61
CA LEU A 35 -12.96 -5.63 -16.98
C LEU A 35 -12.45 -7.08 -17.05
N SER A 36 -13.27 -8.00 -17.52
CA SER A 36 -12.93 -9.39 -17.81
C SER A 36 -13.82 -9.88 -18.95
N ILE A 37 -13.38 -10.89 -19.69
CA ILE A 37 -14.18 -11.37 -20.83
C ILE A 37 -15.52 -11.96 -20.34
N SER A 38 -15.53 -12.59 -19.17
CA SER A 38 -16.75 -13.08 -18.51
C SER A 38 -17.66 -11.96 -17.97
N SER A 39 -17.11 -10.81 -17.55
CA SER A 39 -17.93 -9.67 -17.10
C SER A 39 -18.52 -8.91 -18.28
N VAL A 40 -17.74 -8.69 -19.35
CA VAL A 40 -18.22 -8.10 -20.61
C VAL A 40 -19.30 -8.98 -21.26
N ALA A 41 -19.09 -10.30 -21.27
CA ALA A 41 -20.07 -11.26 -21.79
C ALA A 41 -21.40 -11.18 -21.04
N ARG A 42 -21.36 -11.14 -19.70
CA ARG A 42 -22.56 -10.98 -18.85
C ARG A 42 -23.27 -9.65 -19.09
N ALA A 43 -22.53 -8.55 -19.15
CA ALA A 43 -23.09 -7.22 -19.39
C ALA A 43 -23.70 -7.06 -20.79
N ALA A 44 -23.19 -7.78 -21.79
CA ALA A 44 -23.71 -7.80 -23.14
C ALA A 44 -24.75 -8.92 -23.41
N GLY A 45 -25.03 -9.78 -22.43
CA GLY A 45 -25.97 -10.90 -22.58
C GLY A 45 -25.52 -11.98 -23.58
N VAL A 46 -24.20 -12.15 -23.78
CA VAL A 46 -23.62 -13.14 -24.69
C VAL A 46 -22.82 -14.20 -23.94
N THR A 47 -22.61 -15.36 -24.57
CA THR A 47 -21.72 -16.40 -24.03
C THR A 47 -20.26 -15.97 -24.18
N PRO A 48 -19.37 -16.20 -23.19
CA PRO A 48 -17.94 -15.88 -23.31
C PRO A 48 -17.27 -16.52 -24.54
N GLY A 49 -17.69 -17.72 -24.93
CA GLY A 49 -17.20 -18.40 -26.14
C GLY A 49 -17.47 -17.62 -27.43
N LEU A 50 -18.56 -16.84 -27.49
CA LEU A 50 -18.85 -15.99 -28.65
C LEU A 50 -17.79 -14.89 -28.82
N ILE A 51 -17.31 -14.31 -27.71
CA ILE A 51 -16.29 -13.26 -27.75
C ILE A 51 -14.94 -13.85 -28.18
N HIS A 52 -14.53 -14.96 -27.58
CA HIS A 52 -13.24 -15.57 -27.89
C HIS A 52 -13.17 -16.21 -29.29
N ASN A 53 -14.26 -16.82 -29.76
CA ASN A 53 -14.25 -17.59 -31.02
C ASN A 53 -14.71 -16.75 -32.21
N THR A 54 -15.71 -15.88 -32.04
CA THR A 54 -16.32 -15.12 -33.13
C THR A 54 -15.82 -13.68 -33.22
N TYR A 55 -15.32 -13.11 -32.12
CA TYR A 55 -14.84 -11.72 -32.06
C TYR A 55 -13.42 -11.62 -31.44
N PRO A 56 -12.40 -12.25 -32.04
CA PRO A 56 -11.05 -12.27 -31.50
C PRO A 56 -10.46 -10.85 -31.31
N ALA A 57 -10.77 -9.91 -32.21
CA ALA A 57 -10.33 -8.51 -32.08
C ALA A 57 -10.85 -7.83 -30.81
N VAL A 58 -12.11 -8.10 -30.42
CA VAL A 58 -12.70 -7.58 -29.18
C VAL A 58 -12.08 -8.26 -27.96
N ALA A 59 -11.79 -9.56 -28.04
CA ALA A 59 -11.09 -10.29 -26.98
C ALA A 59 -9.68 -9.73 -26.73
N GLU A 60 -8.91 -9.46 -27.79
CA GLU A 60 -7.57 -8.84 -27.67
C GLU A 60 -7.64 -7.44 -27.08
N ARG A 61 -8.62 -6.64 -27.51
CA ARG A 61 -8.87 -5.31 -26.91
C ARG A 61 -9.08 -5.42 -25.40
N ILE A 62 -9.96 -6.32 -24.94
CA ILE A 62 -10.21 -6.56 -23.51
C ILE A 62 -8.91 -6.97 -22.78
N ARG A 63 -8.14 -7.93 -23.32
CA ARG A 63 -6.88 -8.37 -22.70
C ARG A 63 -5.85 -7.25 -22.60
N SER A 64 -5.73 -6.43 -23.65
CA SER A 64 -4.80 -5.30 -23.66
C SER A 64 -5.16 -4.25 -22.60
N LEU A 65 -6.45 -3.97 -22.42
CA LEU A 65 -6.96 -3.01 -21.43
C LEU A 65 -6.71 -3.51 -20.00
N ILE A 66 -6.96 -4.80 -19.75
CA ILE A 66 -6.66 -5.45 -18.46
C ILE A 66 -5.15 -5.46 -18.18
N GLY A 67 -4.33 -5.78 -19.19
CA GLY A 67 -2.88 -5.79 -19.04
C GLY A 67 -2.30 -4.41 -18.71
N LYS A 68 -2.85 -3.35 -19.31
CA LYS A 68 -2.44 -1.96 -19.01
C LYS A 68 -2.90 -1.51 -17.62
N SER A 69 -4.15 -1.78 -17.25
CA SER A 69 -4.69 -1.36 -15.95
C SER A 69 -4.02 -2.08 -14.78
N THR A 70 -3.72 -3.38 -14.93
CA THR A 70 -3.02 -4.16 -13.90
C THR A 70 -1.59 -3.71 -13.69
N ARG A 71 -0.86 -3.34 -14.76
CA ARG A 71 0.49 -2.75 -14.65
C ARG A 71 0.45 -1.39 -13.97
N ALA A 72 -0.41 -0.48 -14.42
CA ALA A 72 -0.56 0.84 -13.80
C ALA A 72 -0.93 0.76 -12.31
N GLN A 73 -1.85 -0.15 -11.94
CA GLN A 73 -2.21 -0.36 -10.55
C GLN A 73 -1.05 -0.94 -9.73
N ARG A 74 -0.28 -1.88 -10.29
CA ARG A 74 0.89 -2.45 -9.62
C ARG A 74 1.96 -1.39 -9.40
N ASP A 75 2.27 -0.61 -10.42
CA ASP A 75 3.33 0.41 -10.36
C ASP A 75 2.95 1.51 -9.37
N SER A 76 1.68 1.95 -9.37
CA SER A 76 1.16 2.89 -8.36
C SER A 76 1.31 2.35 -6.94
N LYS A 77 0.91 1.10 -6.69
CA LYS A 77 1.05 0.46 -5.37
C LYS A 77 2.51 0.31 -4.97
N HIS A 78 3.38 -0.03 -5.92
CA HIS A 78 4.80 -0.21 -5.66
C HIS A 78 5.47 1.12 -5.32
N GLN A 79 5.16 2.19 -6.05
CA GLN A 79 5.64 3.54 -5.74
C GLN A 79 5.15 4.01 -4.38
N ALA A 80 3.88 3.80 -4.04
CA ALA A 80 3.34 4.13 -2.72
C ALA A 80 4.09 3.35 -1.62
N LEU A 81 4.29 2.05 -1.80
CA LEU A 81 5.03 1.21 -0.85
C LEU A 81 6.47 1.68 -0.65
N MET A 82 7.16 2.10 -1.73
CA MET A 82 8.54 2.58 -1.62
C MET A 82 8.62 3.90 -0.87
N LYS A 83 7.73 4.85 -1.15
CA LYS A 83 7.65 6.11 -0.40
C LYS A 83 7.46 5.87 1.10
N GLU A 84 6.52 5.00 1.46
CA GLU A 84 6.27 4.65 2.86
C GLU A 84 7.48 3.96 3.51
N LYS A 85 8.15 3.06 2.78
CA LYS A 85 9.36 2.39 3.29
C LYS A 85 10.49 3.38 3.55
N ASP A 86 10.69 4.35 2.68
CA ASP A 86 11.75 5.34 2.82
C ASP A 86 11.46 6.32 3.97
N LEU A 87 10.21 6.77 4.11
CA LEU A 87 9.77 7.53 5.27
C LEU A 87 9.97 6.75 6.57
N ASN A 88 9.61 5.46 6.59
CA ASN A 88 9.75 4.63 7.78
C ASN A 88 11.22 4.41 8.15
N LYS A 89 12.12 4.26 7.17
CA LYS A 89 13.57 4.21 7.42
C LYS A 89 14.07 5.50 8.07
N ALA A 90 13.67 6.65 7.54
CA ALA A 90 14.05 7.96 8.11
C ALA A 90 13.55 8.10 9.56
N LEU A 91 12.28 7.78 9.82
CA LEU A 91 11.70 7.82 11.15
C LEU A 91 12.35 6.84 12.13
N ARG A 92 12.79 5.67 11.66
CA ARG A 92 13.55 4.73 12.51
C ARG A 92 14.93 5.27 12.87
N ALA A 93 15.63 5.89 11.92
CA ALA A 93 16.93 6.51 12.17
C ALA A 93 16.80 7.69 13.15
N GLU A 94 15.76 8.52 13.01
CA GLU A 94 15.47 9.61 13.94
C GLU A 94 15.16 9.08 15.34
N ASN A 95 14.33 8.03 15.45
CA ASN A 95 14.04 7.40 16.74
C ASN A 95 15.30 6.86 17.43
N SER A 96 16.21 6.20 16.69
CA SER A 96 17.46 5.72 17.29
C SER A 96 18.31 6.87 17.82
N LEU A 97 18.45 7.96 17.06
CA LEU A 97 19.20 9.14 17.50
C LEU A 97 18.58 9.79 18.74
N LEU A 98 17.25 9.93 18.77
CA LEU A 98 16.54 10.50 19.90
C LEU A 98 16.68 9.62 21.16
N LEU A 99 16.61 8.30 21.01
CA LEU A 99 16.80 7.37 22.13
C LEU A 99 18.23 7.43 22.69
N GLU A 100 19.24 7.53 21.82
CA GLU A 100 20.63 7.74 22.23
C GLU A 100 20.83 9.06 22.98
N GLU A 101 20.20 10.14 22.51
CA GLU A 101 20.24 11.44 23.17
C GLU A 101 19.59 11.39 24.56
N ILE A 102 18.39 10.79 24.66
CA ILE A 102 17.69 10.60 25.92
C ILE A 102 18.54 9.79 26.90
N ALA A 103 19.19 8.71 26.45
CA ALA A 103 20.06 7.92 27.30
C ALA A 103 21.26 8.73 27.82
N ARG A 104 21.86 9.57 26.96
CA ARG A 104 22.96 10.45 27.34
C ARG A 104 22.53 11.49 28.38
N LEU A 105 21.40 12.15 28.13
CA LEU A 105 20.82 13.14 29.05
C LEU A 105 20.44 12.50 30.39
N ALA A 106 19.87 11.31 30.38
CA ALA A 106 19.54 10.58 31.61
C ALA A 106 20.78 10.27 32.44
N SER A 107 21.89 9.86 31.81
CA SER A 107 23.16 9.62 32.51
C SER A 107 23.73 10.89 33.14
N VAL A 108 23.73 12.01 32.39
CA VAL A 108 24.20 13.31 32.90
C VAL A 108 23.31 13.79 34.04
N ASN A 109 21.99 13.72 33.87
CA ASN A 109 21.05 14.10 34.92
C ASN A 109 21.23 13.26 36.17
N GLN A 110 21.47 11.95 36.04
CA GLN A 110 21.73 11.09 37.18
C GLN A 110 23.00 11.50 37.93
N ARG A 111 24.08 11.85 37.21
CA ARG A 111 25.31 12.36 37.83
C ARG A 111 25.06 13.67 38.58
N LEU A 112 24.38 14.62 37.93
CA LEU A 112 24.04 15.91 38.55
C LEU A 112 23.16 15.74 39.78
N MET A 113 22.22 14.79 39.77
CA MET A 113 21.38 14.48 40.94
C MET A 113 22.20 13.95 42.11
N LEU A 114 23.21 13.12 41.84
CA LEU A 114 24.13 12.63 42.88
C LEU A 114 24.99 13.76 43.45
N GLU A 115 25.57 14.60 42.60
CA GLU A 115 26.36 15.77 43.01
C GLU A 115 25.52 16.74 43.85
N LEU A 116 24.29 17.03 43.42
CA LEU A 116 23.36 17.87 44.19
C LEU A 116 23.00 17.25 45.53
N ALA A 117 22.82 15.94 45.61
CA ALA A 117 22.54 15.25 46.87
C ALA A 117 23.74 15.33 47.83
N GLN A 118 24.97 15.16 47.32
CA GLN A 118 26.20 15.32 48.10
C GLN A 118 26.33 16.76 48.63
N LEU A 119 26.22 17.76 47.76
CA LEU A 119 26.30 19.18 48.15
C LEU A 119 25.23 19.56 49.17
N LYS A 120 23.99 19.10 48.99
CA LYS A 120 22.92 19.29 49.99
C LYS A 120 23.24 18.59 51.31
N GLY A 121 23.85 17.42 51.28
CA GLY A 121 24.31 16.70 52.47
C GLY A 121 25.37 17.47 53.26
N VAL A 122 26.34 18.06 52.55
CA VAL A 122 27.36 18.94 53.13
C VAL A 122 26.72 20.20 53.71
N ALA A 123 25.85 20.88 52.96
CA ALA A 123 25.16 22.09 53.41
C ALA A 123 24.28 21.85 54.65
N GLN A 124 23.69 20.67 54.78
CA GLN A 124 22.90 20.26 55.96
C GLN A 124 23.77 19.75 57.12
N GLY A 125 25.10 19.70 56.97
CA GLY A 125 26.02 19.18 57.99
C GLY A 125 25.94 17.66 58.22
N LYS A 126 25.24 16.92 57.34
CA LYS A 126 25.11 15.45 57.43
C LYS A 126 26.34 14.73 56.85
N VAL A 127 27.10 15.39 55.99
CA VAL A 127 28.30 14.87 55.34
C VAL A 127 29.42 15.89 55.52
N ILE A 128 30.64 15.43 55.82
CA ILE A 128 31.82 16.27 56.04
C ILE A 128 32.93 15.74 55.13
N GLU A 129 33.60 16.63 54.38
CA GLU A 129 34.78 16.25 53.59
C GLU A 129 35.93 15.88 54.52
N LEU A 130 36.44 14.65 54.38
CA LEU A 130 37.63 14.20 55.08
C LEU A 130 38.85 14.66 54.31
N ALA A 131 39.76 15.37 54.97
CA ALA A 131 41.03 15.77 54.36
C ALA A 131 41.79 14.53 53.84
N PRO A 132 42.44 14.60 52.66
CA PRO A 132 43.20 13.48 52.12
C PRO A 132 44.31 13.10 53.11
N LYS A 133 44.43 11.81 53.39
CA LYS A 133 45.44 11.27 54.31
C LYS A 133 46.83 11.70 53.81
N PRO A 134 47.65 12.37 54.63
CA PRO A 134 48.99 12.76 54.21
C PRO A 134 49.84 11.48 54.04
N GLY A 135 50.22 11.14 52.81
CA GLY A 135 51.25 10.13 52.54
C GLY A 135 50.92 8.96 51.61
N ALA A 136 49.91 9.04 50.74
CA ALA A 136 49.83 8.09 49.62
C ALA A 136 50.68 8.60 48.44
N LYS A 137 51.92 8.11 48.34
CA LYS A 137 52.70 8.14 47.10
C LYS A 137 52.24 7.02 46.17
#